data_AF-A0A958WN60-F1
#
_entry.id   AF-A0A958WN60-F1
#
_cell.length_a   1.000
_cell.length_b   1.000
_cell.length_c   1.000
_cell.angle_alpha   90.00
_cell.angle_beta   90.00
_cell.angle_gamma   90.00
#
_symmetry.space_group_name_H-M   'P 1'
#
loop_
_entity.id
_entity.type
_entity.pdbx_description
1 polymer ?
#
loop_
_entity_poly.entity_id
_entity_poly.type
_entity_poly.pdbx_seq_one_letter_code
_entity_poly.pdbx_strand_id
1 'polypeptide(L)'
;DIVLVGDLPDALRGDAEMYAGCVAGAIQKNDYLQQIEDTGFTNIALQKEKPIHIPDDILSKYLSAEEVAAFNKGGTGIFSITVYAEKPGEKKDKPKVSLSELQEKEDCCEPGCCS
;
A
#
# COMPACT_ATOMS: atom_id res chain seq x y z
N ASP A 1 -3.20 1.80 1.94
CA ASP A 1 -1.90 1.19 2.22
C ASP A 1 -1.68 1.03 3.72
N ILE A 2 -0.77 0.16 4.13
CA ILE A 2 -0.36 -0.02 5.53
C ILE A 2 1.05 0.56 5.70
N VAL A 3 1.20 1.50 6.64
CA VAL A 3 2.47 2.18 6.92
C VAL A 3 2.77 2.17 8.41
N LEU A 4 4.05 2.34 8.73
CA LEU A 4 4.56 2.45 10.09
C LEU A 4 4.83 3.91 10.44
N VAL A 5 4.65 4.25 11.71
CA VAL A 5 5.13 5.50 12.29
C VAL A 5 6.00 5.14 13.48
N GLY A 6 7.29 5.49 13.39
CA GLY A 6 8.30 5.16 14.40
C GLY A 6 8.78 3.71 14.31
N ASP A 7 9.67 3.35 15.23
CA ASP A 7 10.36 2.07 15.19
C ASP A 7 9.55 1.00 15.91
N LEU A 8 9.23 -0.06 15.17
CA LEU A 8 8.52 -1.24 15.68
C LEU A 8 9.42 -2.46 15.56
N PRO A 9 9.52 -3.30 16.61
CA PRO A 9 10.29 -4.54 16.55
C PRO A 9 9.85 -5.42 15.38
N ASP A 10 10.80 -6.04 14.67
CA ASP A 10 10.50 -6.93 13.53
C ASP A 10 9.56 -8.08 13.94
N ALA A 11 9.76 -8.63 15.14
CA ALA A 11 8.94 -9.71 15.67
C ALA A 11 7.46 -9.30 15.84
N LEU A 12 7.20 -8.05 16.26
CA LEU A 12 5.84 -7.54 16.37
C LEU A 12 5.18 -7.36 15.00
N ARG A 13 5.94 -7.00 13.96
CA ARG A 13 5.41 -6.83 12.59
C ARG A 13 4.90 -8.15 12.02
N GLY A 14 5.60 -9.25 12.29
CA GLY A 14 5.16 -10.60 11.90
C GLY A 14 3.86 -11.00 12.58
N ASP A 15 3.76 -10.85 13.90
CA ASP A 15 2.54 -11.18 14.63
C ASP A 15 1.37 -10.24 14.27
N ALA A 16 1.66 -8.97 14.00
CA ALA A 16 0.69 -7.99 13.56
C ALA A 16 0.10 -8.31 12.17
N GLU A 17 0.82 -9.06 11.31
CA GLU A 17 0.31 -9.50 10.01
C GLU A 17 -0.98 -10.32 10.15
N MET A 18 -1.10 -11.14 11.20
CA MET A 18 -2.34 -11.87 11.49
C MET A 18 -3.54 -10.94 11.75
N TYR A 19 -3.29 -9.74 12.23
CA TYR A 19 -4.31 -8.73 12.54
C TYR A 19 -4.56 -7.76 11.37
N ALA A 20 -3.53 -7.50 10.58
CA ALA A 20 -3.63 -6.74 9.34
C ALA A 20 -2.65 -7.35 8.31
N GLY A 21 -3.19 -8.08 7.32
CA GLY A 21 -2.44 -8.95 6.39
C GLY A 21 -1.36 -8.31 5.51
N CYS A 22 -1.00 -7.04 5.72
CA CYS A 22 0.09 -6.37 5.02
C CYS A 22 1.10 -5.68 5.97
N VAL A 23 1.14 -6.03 7.26
CA VAL A 23 2.04 -5.36 8.22
C VAL A 23 3.50 -5.75 8.04
N ALA A 24 3.79 -7.02 7.71
CA ALA A 24 5.18 -7.51 7.62
C ALA A 24 6.02 -6.76 6.57
N GLY A 25 5.39 -6.26 5.50
CA GLY A 25 6.02 -5.43 4.47
C GLY A 25 5.81 -3.92 4.61
N ALA A 26 5.19 -3.46 5.71
CA ALA A 26 4.92 -2.05 5.90
C ALA A 26 6.22 -1.26 6.11
N ILE A 27 6.36 -0.17 5.36
CA ILE A 27 7.49 0.77 5.46
C ILE A 27 7.08 2.01 6.27
N GLN A 28 8.06 2.87 6.61
CA GLN A 28 7.77 4.13 7.28
C GLN A 28 6.87 5.02 6.41
N LYS A 29 5.91 5.71 7.04
CA LYS A 29 4.97 6.62 6.37
C LYS A 29 5.71 7.69 5.55
N ASN A 30 6.81 8.22 6.09
CA ASN A 30 7.61 9.23 5.40
C ASN A 30 8.25 8.65 4.14
N ASP A 31 8.93 7.50 4.26
CA ASP A 31 9.56 6.81 3.12
C ASP A 31 8.54 6.45 2.04
N TYR A 32 7.33 6.03 2.44
CA TYR A 32 6.22 5.75 1.53
C TYR A 32 5.81 6.99 0.73
N LEU A 33 5.58 8.12 1.40
CA LEU A 33 5.19 9.37 0.73
C LEU A 33 6.31 9.92 -0.15
N GLN A 34 7.56 9.80 0.30
CA GLN A 34 8.74 10.20 -0.50
C GLN A 34 8.86 9.36 -1.76
N GLN A 35 8.66 8.04 -1.70
CA GLN A 35 8.71 7.20 -2.90
C GLN A 35 7.64 7.59 -3.94
N ILE A 36 6.45 7.99 -3.48
CA ILE A 36 5.39 8.50 -4.38
C ILE A 36 5.87 9.78 -5.08
N GLU A 37 6.49 10.69 -4.32
CA GLU A 37 7.05 11.94 -4.83
C GLU A 37 8.21 11.70 -5.81
N ASP A 38 9.17 10.84 -5.44
CA ASP A 38 10.36 10.50 -6.25
C ASP A 38 9.99 9.80 -7.56
N THR A 39 8.87 9.07 -7.58
CA THR A 39 8.32 8.47 -8.81
C THR A 39 7.73 9.52 -9.77
N GLY A 40 7.58 10.76 -9.30
CA GLY A 40 7.11 11.90 -10.08
C GLY A 40 5.61 12.14 -9.99
N PHE A 41 4.88 11.47 -9.09
CA PHE A 41 3.47 11.78 -8.87
C PHE A 41 3.31 13.20 -8.29
N THR A 42 2.23 13.87 -8.69
CA THR A 42 1.90 15.24 -8.25
C THR A 42 0.62 15.25 -7.43
N ASN A 43 0.29 16.39 -6.79
CA ASN A 43 -0.93 16.56 -5.99
C ASN A 43 -1.13 15.46 -4.92
N ILE A 44 -0.05 15.07 -4.25
CA ILE A 44 -0.07 14.03 -3.21
C ILE A 44 -0.85 14.56 -2.00
N ALA A 45 -1.89 13.83 -1.59
CA ALA A 45 -2.73 14.20 -0.45
C ALA A 45 -3.13 12.97 0.37
N LEU A 46 -2.92 13.06 1.68
CA LEU A 46 -3.41 12.05 2.62
C LEU A 46 -4.91 12.29 2.88
N GLN A 47 -5.74 11.36 2.42
CA GLN A 47 -7.20 11.45 2.50
C GLN A 47 -7.75 10.92 3.82
N LYS A 48 -7.17 9.80 4.30
CA LYS A 48 -7.59 9.13 5.53
C LYS A 48 -6.37 8.49 6.18
N GLU A 49 -6.35 8.54 7.50
CA GLU A 49 -5.38 7.85 8.35
C GLU A 49 -6.16 7.21 9.49
N LYS A 50 -6.02 5.89 9.65
CA LYS A 50 -6.69 5.12 10.71
C LYS A 50 -5.67 4.23 11.42
N PRO A 51 -5.56 4.30 12.75
CA PRO A 51 -4.70 3.40 13.50
C PRO A 51 -5.26 1.97 13.45
N ILE A 52 -4.37 0.98 13.34
CA ILE A 52 -4.71 -0.43 13.50
C ILE A 52 -4.53 -0.79 14.96
N HIS A 53 -5.62 -1.19 15.60
CA HIS A 53 -5.61 -1.58 17.01
C HIS A 53 -5.10 -3.01 17.16
N ILE A 54 -3.99 -3.18 17.86
CA ILE A 54 -3.45 -4.48 18.25
C ILE A 54 -3.74 -4.66 19.74
N PRO A 55 -4.26 -5.83 20.16
CA PRO A 55 -4.49 -6.12 21.57
C PRO A 55 -3.22 -6.02 22.44
N ASP A 56 -3.36 -5.51 23.67
CA ASP A 56 -2.26 -5.31 24.62
C ASP A 56 -1.56 -6.62 25.02
N ASP A 57 -2.25 -7.75 25.01
CA ASP A 57 -1.67 -9.08 25.28
C ASP A 57 -0.66 -9.52 24.21
N ILE A 58 -0.77 -8.99 22.99
CA ILE A 58 0.24 -9.18 21.94
C ILE A 58 1.34 -8.13 22.08
N LEU A 59 0.97 -6.86 22.26
CA LEU A 59 1.95 -5.78 22.37
C LEU A 59 2.92 -6.01 23.55
N SER A 60 2.41 -6.43 24.70
CA SER A 60 3.20 -6.72 25.91
C SER A 60 4.19 -7.88 25.77
N LYS A 61 4.10 -8.69 24.72
CA LYS A 61 5.11 -9.73 24.41
C LYS A 61 6.39 -9.14 23.80
N TYR A 62 6.29 -7.95 23.19
CA TYR A 62 7.36 -7.35 22.40
C TYR A 62 7.76 -5.95 22.88
N LEU A 63 6.84 -5.25 23.54
CA LEU A 63 6.98 -3.86 23.97
C LEU A 63 6.88 -3.78 25.50
N SER A 64 7.64 -2.85 26.08
CA SER A 64 7.50 -2.45 27.48
C SER A 64 6.18 -1.73 27.73
N ALA A 65 5.75 -1.62 28.98
CA ALA A 65 4.53 -0.91 29.34
C ALA A 65 4.50 0.55 28.85
N GLU A 66 5.66 1.21 28.79
CA GLU A 66 5.81 2.57 28.26
C GLU A 66 5.59 2.61 26.74
N GLU A 67 6.15 1.64 26.01
CA GLU A 67 6.01 1.52 24.56
C GLU A 67 4.59 1.11 24.16
N VAL A 68 3.93 0.23 24.92
CA VAL A 68 2.50 -0.11 24.73
C VAL A 68 1.65 1.16 24.91
N ALA A 69 1.93 1.95 25.95
CA ALA A 69 1.22 3.21 26.16
C ALA A 69 1.50 4.22 25.04
N ALA A 70 2.72 4.27 24.50
CA ALA A 70 3.06 5.11 23.34
C ALA A 70 2.33 4.65 22.07
N PHE A 71 2.21 3.33 21.86
CA PHE A 71 1.48 2.72 20.76
C PHE A 71 -0.01 3.10 20.82
N ASN A 72 -0.63 2.91 21.97
CA ASN A 72 -2.05 3.20 22.18
C ASN A 72 -2.37 4.70 22.18
N LYS A 73 -1.39 5.57 22.48
CA LYS A 73 -1.51 7.04 22.35
C LYS A 73 -1.36 7.53 20.90
N GLY A 74 -0.94 6.67 19.97
CA GLY A 74 -0.76 7.00 18.56
C GLY A 74 0.54 7.76 18.24
N GLY A 75 1.53 7.73 19.15
CA GLY A 75 2.86 8.31 18.88
C GLY A 75 3.70 7.44 17.93
N THR A 76 3.55 6.12 18.06
CA THR A 76 4.19 5.11 17.21
C THR A 76 3.17 4.03 16.90
N GLY A 77 3.21 3.40 15.73
CA GLY A 77 2.29 2.31 15.44
C GLY A 77 2.06 2.04 13.96
N ILE A 78 1.02 1.23 13.70
CA ILE A 78 0.65 0.78 12.36
C ILE A 78 -0.62 1.50 11.94
N PHE A 79 -0.59 2.08 10.74
CA PHE A 79 -1.67 2.90 10.23
C PHE A 79 -2.13 2.41 8.86
N SER A 80 -3.44 2.37 8.68
CA SER A 80 -4.05 2.27 7.37
C SER A 80 -4.25 3.67 6.81
N ILE A 81 -3.56 3.97 5.71
CA ILE A 81 -3.64 5.26 5.03
C ILE A 81 -4.31 5.14 3.68
N THR A 82 -5.04 6.19 3.31
CA THR A 82 -5.53 6.41 1.94
C THR A 82 -4.82 7.63 1.38
N VAL A 83 -4.04 7.46 0.33
CA VAL A 83 -3.31 8.54 -0.34
C VAL A 83 -3.90 8.74 -1.72
N TYR A 84 -4.10 10.00 -2.07
CA TYR A 84 -4.40 10.45 -3.41
C TYR A 84 -3.13 11.00 -4.04
N ALA A 85 -2.88 10.69 -5.32
CA ALA A 85 -1.79 11.25 -6.08
C ALA A 85 -2.14 11.22 -7.59
N GLU A 86 -1.64 12.18 -8.35
CA GLU A 86 -1.88 12.33 -9.78
C GLU A 86 -0.64 11.92 -10.58
N LYS A 87 -0.84 11.13 -11.63
CA LYS A 87 0.26 10.80 -12.55
C LYS A 87 0.59 12.04 -13.40
N PRO A 88 1.86 12.43 -13.53
CA PRO A 88 2.24 13.51 -14.42
C PRO A 88 2.00 13.09 -15.88
N GLY A 89 1.16 13.85 -16.57
CA GLY A 89 0.86 13.65 -17.99
C GLY A 89 -0.48 14.25 -18.37
N GLU A 90 -0.52 14.92 -19.52
CA GLU A 90 -1.79 15.33 -20.13
C GLU A 90 -2.66 14.08 -20.35
N LYS A 91 -3.95 14.20 -20.08
CA LYS A 91 -4.94 13.17 -20.43
C LYS A 91 -4.84 12.96 -21.95
N LYS A 92 -4.10 11.93 -22.38
CA LYS A 92 -4.23 11.44 -23.75
C LYS A 92 -5.64 10.90 -23.85
N ASP A 93 -6.53 11.67 -24.47
CA ASP A 93 -7.82 11.16 -24.90
C ASP A 93 -7.56 9.83 -25.59
N LYS A 94 -8.03 8.75 -24.97
CA LYS A 94 -8.00 7.44 -25.64
C LYS A 94 -8.80 7.63 -26.91
N PRO A 95 -8.22 7.41 -28.11
CA PRO A 95 -9.01 7.47 -29.32
C PRO A 95 -10.19 6.52 -29.13
N LYS A 96 -11.41 7.03 -29.33
CA LYS A 96 -12.62 6.21 -29.37
C LYS A 96 -12.54 5.39 -30.65
N VAL A 97 -11.80 4.29 -30.62
CA VAL A 97 -11.75 3.37 -31.74
C VAL A 97 -13.11 2.69 -31.81
N SER A 98 -13.76 2.75 -32.97
CA SER A 98 -15.03 2.06 -33.19
C SER A 98 -14.76 0.56 -33.17
N LEU A 99 -15.63 -0.23 -32.53
CA LEU A 99 -15.52 -1.69 -32.43
C LEU A 99 -15.32 -2.36 -33.81
N SER A 100 -15.77 -1.71 -34.88
CA SER A 100 -15.64 -2.13 -36.27
C SER A 100 -14.22 -2.10 -36.84
N GLU A 101 -13.26 -1.39 -36.23
CA GLU A 101 -11.87 -1.30 -36.71
C GLU A 101 -10.93 -2.32 -36.03
N LEU A 102 -11.40 -3.01 -34.99
CA LEU A 102 -10.65 -4.06 -34.28
C LEU A 102 -10.82 -5.45 -34.93
N GLN A 103 -11.70 -5.57 -35.93
CA GLN A 103 -12.13 -6.84 -36.52
C GLN A 103 -11.37 -7.29 -37.77
N GLU A 104 -10.19 -6.71 -38.06
CA GLU A 104 -9.33 -7.15 -39.17
C GLU A 104 -7.93 -7.62 -38.73
N LYS A 105 -7.73 -7.89 -37.43
CA LYS A 105 -6.46 -8.50 -36.99
C LYS A 105 -6.62 -9.50 -35.85
N GLU A 106 -7.55 -10.42 -36.00
CA GLU A 106 -7.43 -11.77 -35.41
C GLU A 106 -7.70 -12.78 -36.51
N ASP A 107 -6.67 -13.53 -36.90
CA ASP A 107 -6.72 -14.99 -37.04
C ASP A 107 -5.47 -15.47 -37.79
N CYS A 108 -4.49 -15.98 -37.03
CA CYS A 108 -3.57 -16.98 -37.55
C CYS A 108 -3.03 -17.81 -36.37
N CYS A 109 -3.96 -18.38 -35.60
CA CYS A 109 -3.70 -19.50 -34.70
C CYS A 109 -4.26 -20.75 -35.36
N GLU A 110 -3.57 -21.24 -36.38
CA GLU A 110 -3.91 -22.51 -37.03
C GLU A 110 -3.62 -23.67 -36.06
N PRO A 111 -4.58 -24.56 -35.75
CA PRO A 111 -4.36 -25.64 -34.79
C PRO A 111 -3.64 -26.81 -35.49
N GLY A 112 -2.31 -26.86 -35.35
CA GLY A 112 -1.54 -27.92 -36.04
C GLY A 112 -0.12 -28.21 -35.54
N CYS A 113 0.32 -27.71 -34.38
CA CYS A 113 1.67 -27.98 -33.88
C CYS A 113 1.71 -28.29 -32.39
N CYS A 114 1.27 -29.49 -32.03
CA CYS A 114 1.68 -30.19 -30.80
C CYS A 114 1.93 -31.66 -31.17
N SER A 115 3.19 -32.01 -31.42
CA SER A 115 3.69 -33.39 -31.44
C SER A 115 5.08 -33.41 -30.82
#